data_AF-F2LV75-F1
#
_entry.id   AF-F2LV75-F1
#
_cell.length_a   1.000
_cell.length_b   1.000
_cell.length_c   1.000
_cell.angle_alpha   90.00
_cell.angle_beta   90.00
_cell.angle_gamma   90.00
#
_symmetry.space_group_name_H-M   'P 1'
#
loop_
_entity.id
_entity.type
_entity.pdbx_description
1 polymer ?
#
loop_
_entity_poly.entity_id
_entity_poly.type
_entity_poly.pdbx_seq_one_letter_code
_entity_poly.pdbx_strand_id
1 'polypeptide(L)'
;MDEEMDIKIKATNRKSLIKALLTAKGIKITDIAKELGVAVTTVSLVISGRDTSKRIQTTIAKKLGVDVNELWPKVSVSKSKVSKSRRR
;
A
#
# COMPACT_ATOMS: atom_id res chain seq x y z
N MET A 1 -3.08 -21.15 20.09
CA MET A 1 -2.25 -20.48 19.08
C MET A 1 -3.05 -20.54 17.80
N ASP A 2 -3.34 -19.40 17.18
CA ASP A 2 -4.26 -19.17 16.05
C ASP A 2 -5.70 -18.75 16.42
N GLU A 3 -5.84 -17.80 17.38
CA GLU A 3 -7.09 -17.07 17.59
C GLU A 3 -7.26 -15.96 16.53
N GLU A 4 -8.19 -16.22 15.61
CA GLU A 4 -9.09 -15.27 14.95
C GLU A 4 -8.58 -13.83 14.74
N MET A 5 -8.11 -13.55 13.52
CA MET A 5 -8.01 -12.18 13.01
C MET A 5 -9.03 -11.93 11.90
N ASP A 6 -10.30 -12.16 12.22
CA ASP A 6 -11.43 -11.70 11.41
C ASP A 6 -11.74 -10.23 11.74
N ILE A 7 -10.96 -9.31 11.16
CA ILE A 7 -11.30 -7.89 11.21
C ILE A 7 -12.27 -7.61 10.05
N LYS A 8 -13.54 -7.74 10.38
CA LYS A 8 -14.69 -7.27 9.61
C LYS A 8 -14.54 -5.78 9.30
N ILE A 9 -14.02 -5.50 8.10
CA ILE A 9 -13.81 -4.16 7.55
C ILE A 9 -15.15 -3.41 7.54
N LYS A 10 -15.30 -2.45 8.45
CA LYS A 10 -16.29 -1.37 8.31
C LYS A 10 -15.58 -0.01 8.41
N ALA A 11 -15.88 0.81 7.40
CA ALA A 11 -15.65 2.25 7.29
C ALA A 11 -14.23 2.76 6.90
N THR A 12 -14.02 2.85 5.58
CA THR A 12 -13.60 4.08 4.88
C THR A 12 -12.22 4.70 5.17
N ASN A 13 -11.20 3.95 5.58
CA ASN A 13 -9.81 4.48 5.58
C ASN A 13 -8.76 3.46 5.11
N ARG A 14 -8.44 3.49 3.81
CA ARG A 14 -7.44 2.61 3.16
C ARG A 14 -6.08 2.64 3.85
N LYS A 15 -5.63 3.81 4.32
CA LYS A 15 -4.39 3.96 5.09
C LYS A 15 -4.42 3.11 6.36
N SER A 16 -5.55 3.10 7.05
CA SER A 16 -5.74 2.31 8.28
C SER A 16 -5.70 0.81 7.98
N LEU A 17 -6.36 0.38 6.90
CA LEU A 17 -6.37 -1.01 6.45
C LEU A 17 -4.96 -1.52 6.14
N ILE A 18 -4.19 -0.80 5.32
CA ILE A 18 -2.83 -1.23 4.97
C ILE A 18 -1.94 -1.29 6.22
N LYS A 19 -2.07 -0.32 7.13
CA LYS A 19 -1.34 -0.34 8.40
C LYS A 19 -1.74 -1.53 9.28
N ALA A 20 -3.02 -1.85 9.38
CA ALA A 20 -3.50 -2.99 10.14
C ALA A 20 -2.94 -4.31 9.58
N LEU A 21 -2.96 -4.49 8.25
CA LEU A 21 -2.37 -5.66 7.59
C LEU A 21 -0.86 -5.78 7.84
N LEU A 22 -0.15 -4.66 7.80
CA LEU A 22 1.28 -4.63 8.10
C LEU A 22 1.55 -5.03 9.55
N THR A 23 0.80 -4.48 10.51
CA THR A 23 0.91 -4.84 11.93
C THR A 23 0.57 -6.31 12.16
N ALA A 24 -0.48 -6.82 11.51
CA ALA A 24 -0.89 -8.24 11.59
C ALA A 24 0.22 -9.20 11.15
N LYS A 25 1.01 -8.81 10.14
CA LYS A 25 2.18 -9.58 9.71
C LYS A 25 3.47 -9.26 10.48
N GLY A 26 3.43 -8.36 11.47
CA GLY A 26 4.62 -7.88 12.18
C GLY A 26 5.59 -7.05 11.33
N ILE A 27 5.14 -6.54 10.18
CA ILE A 27 5.99 -5.82 9.23
C ILE A 27 5.94 -4.32 9.54
N LYS A 28 7.10 -3.72 9.80
CA LYS A 28 7.20 -2.27 10.02
C LYS A 28 7.43 -1.54 8.71
N ILE A 29 6.81 -0.35 8.59
CA ILE A 29 7.00 0.56 7.46
C ILE A 29 8.48 0.96 7.30
N THR A 30 9.20 1.09 8.42
CA THR A 30 10.63 1.39 8.45
C THR A 30 11.48 0.32 7.80
N ASP A 31 11.09 -0.94 7.94
CA ASP A 31 11.87 -2.07 7.41
C ASP A 31 11.69 -2.16 5.89
N ILE A 32 10.46 -1.91 5.42
CA ILE A 32 10.18 -1.76 3.98
C ILE A 32 10.96 -0.59 3.38
N ALA A 33 11.02 0.54 4.09
CA ALA A 33 11.76 1.72 3.65
C ALA A 33 13.27 1.43 3.53
N LYS A 34 13.85 0.77 4.53
CA LYS A 34 15.26 0.33 4.54
C LYS A 34 15.56 -0.63 3.40
N GLU A 35 14.74 -1.65 3.21
CA GLU A 35 14.90 -2.65 2.14
C GLU A 35 14.83 -2.02 0.74
N LEU A 36 13.98 -1.02 0.56
CA LEU A 36 13.84 -0.34 -0.71
C LEU A 36 14.85 0.79 -0.92
N GLY A 37 15.58 1.20 0.12
CA GLY A 37 16.49 2.35 0.10
C GLY A 37 15.75 3.69 -0.06
N VAL A 38 14.53 3.82 0.48
CA VAL A 38 13.69 5.01 0.34
C VAL A 38 13.36 5.62 1.70
N ALA A 39 12.95 6.89 1.71
CA ALA A 39 12.51 7.53 2.94
C ALA A 39 11.20 6.90 3.46
N VAL A 40 11.07 6.79 4.79
CA VAL A 40 9.85 6.31 5.46
C VAL A 40 8.62 7.16 5.09
N THR A 41 8.84 8.46 4.88
CA THR A 41 7.82 9.41 4.42
C THR A 41 7.27 9.04 3.05
N THR A 42 8.12 8.59 2.11
CA THR A 42 7.72 8.12 0.77
C THR A 42 6.80 6.91 0.89
N VAL A 43 7.15 5.93 1.74
CA VAL A 43 6.30 4.76 1.95
C VAL A 43 4.95 5.16 2.57
N SER A 44 4.95 6.09 3.52
CA SER A 44 3.72 6.66 4.12
C SER A 44 2.84 7.39 3.10
N LEU A 45 3.43 8.13 2.17
CA LEU A 45 2.71 8.80 1.07
C LEU A 45 2.03 7.78 0.14
N VAL A 46 2.71 6.68 -0.18
CA VAL A 46 2.12 5.60 -0.99
C VAL A 46 0.98 4.90 -0.24
N ILE A 47 1.16 4.57 1.05
CA ILE A 47 0.11 3.96 1.89
C ILE A 47 -1.12 4.87 2.01
N SER A 48 -0.91 6.18 2.10
CA SER A 48 -2.01 7.17 2.14
C SER A 48 -2.63 7.46 0.77
N GLY A 49 -2.09 6.90 -0.32
CA GLY A 49 -2.58 7.12 -1.68
C GLY A 49 -2.20 8.48 -2.28
N ARG A 50 -1.30 9.23 -1.63
CA ARG A 50 -0.78 10.53 -2.13
C ARG A 50 0.37 10.36 -3.14
N ASP A 51 0.94 9.16 -3.21
CA ASP A 51 1.98 8.78 -4.18
C ASP A 51 1.62 7.42 -4.81
N THR A 52 2.10 7.19 -6.02
CA THR A 52 1.76 6.05 -6.90
C THR A 52 2.99 5.24 -7.31
N SER A 53 4.07 5.31 -6.53
CA SER A 53 5.28 4.52 -6.78
C SER A 53 4.97 3.03 -6.87
N LYS A 54 4.98 2.50 -8.10
CA LYS A 54 4.67 1.11 -8.41
C LYS A 54 5.62 0.15 -7.70
N ARG A 55 6.91 0.50 -7.60
CA ARG A 55 7.92 -0.29 -6.89
C ARG A 55 7.56 -0.49 -5.42
N ILE A 56 7.14 0.57 -4.73
CA ILE A 56 6.75 0.51 -3.32
C ILE A 56 5.44 -0.28 -3.17
N GLN A 57 4.43 -0.01 -3.99
CA GLN A 57 3.14 -0.72 -3.97
C GLN A 57 3.32 -2.22 -4.20
N THR A 58 4.07 -2.63 -5.23
CA THR A 58 4.34 -4.04 -5.53
C THR A 58 5.09 -4.72 -4.40
N THR A 59 6.03 -4.04 -3.75
CA THR A 59 6.78 -4.62 -2.63
C THR A 59 5.87 -4.83 -1.41
N ILE A 60 5.05 -3.83 -1.07
CA ILE A 60 4.07 -3.96 0.01
C ILE A 60 3.07 -5.08 -0.29
N ALA A 61 2.51 -5.11 -1.50
CA ALA A 61 1.59 -6.13 -1.97
C ALA A 61 2.20 -7.54 -1.87
N LYS A 62 3.43 -7.73 -2.37
CA LYS A 62 4.18 -9.01 -2.24
C LYS A 62 4.35 -9.44 -0.79
N LYS A 63 4.72 -8.52 0.10
CA LYS A 63 4.86 -8.80 1.54
C LYS A 63 3.53 -9.15 2.21
N LEU A 64 2.46 -8.47 1.80
CA LEU A 64 1.12 -8.74 2.27
C LEU A 64 0.51 -10.00 1.63
N GLY A 65 1.04 -10.48 0.51
CA GLY A 65 0.48 -11.61 -0.24
C GLY A 65 -0.86 -11.26 -0.91
N VAL A 66 -1.09 -9.96 -1.15
CA VAL A 66 -2.34 -9.41 -1.70
C VAL A 66 -2.01 -8.73 -3.03
N ASP A 67 -2.97 -8.66 -3.95
CA ASP A 67 -2.74 -7.94 -5.22
C ASP A 67 -2.65 -6.42 -5.01
N VAL A 68 -1.82 -5.76 -5.82
CA VAL A 68 -1.68 -4.29 -5.77
C VAL A 68 -3.01 -3.60 -6.08
N ASN A 69 -3.81 -4.13 -7.00
CA ASN A 69 -5.08 -3.50 -7.40
C ASN A 69 -6.16 -3.67 -6.33
N GLU A 70 -6.03 -4.65 -5.44
CA GLU A 70 -6.95 -4.85 -4.32
C GLU A 70 -6.68 -3.83 -3.21
N LEU A 71 -5.41 -3.57 -2.90
CA LEU A 71 -5.00 -2.55 -1.93
C LEU A 71 -5.14 -1.12 -2.47
N TRP A 72 -4.79 -0.92 -3.74
CA TRP A 72 -4.91 0.36 -4.45
C TRP A 72 -5.74 0.17 -5.72
N PRO A 73 -7.09 0.15 -5.60
CA PRO A 73 -7.95 0.13 -6.77
C PRO A 73 -7.67 1.40 -7.56
N LYS A 74 -7.16 1.22 -8.79
CA LYS A 74 -7.10 2.30 -9.76
C LYS A 74 -8.54 2.69 -10.02
N VAL A 75 -8.93 3.90 -9.65
CA VAL A 75 -10.20 4.50 -10.06
C VAL A 75 -10.09 4.81 -11.55
N SER A 76 -10.01 3.78 -12.38
CA SER A 76 -10.04 3.89 -13.83
C SER A 76 -11.50 3.94 -14.23
N VAL A 77 -12.07 5.15 -14.24
CA VAL A 77 -13.25 5.43 -15.06
C VAL A 77 -12.84 5.29 -16.52
N SER A 78 -12.99 4.09 -17.06
CA SER A 78 -12.86 3.73 -18.49
C SER A 78 -11.47 3.92 -19.13
N LYS A 79 -11.21 3.08 -20.13
CA LYS A 79 -9.93 2.97 -20.84
C LYS A 79 -9.53 4.30 -21.50
N SER A 80 -8.31 4.77 -21.26
CA SER A 80 -7.58 5.66 -22.17
C SER A 80 -6.08 5.58 -21.88
N LYS A 81 -5.30 5.14 -22.87
CA LYS A 81 -3.84 5.29 -22.88
C LYS A 81 -3.50 6.77 -22.97
N VAL A 82 -3.29 7.50 -21.87
CA VAL A 82 -2.64 8.82 -21.93
C VAL A 82 -1.84 9.10 -20.66
N SER A 83 -0.61 9.57 -20.89
CA SER A 83 0.40 10.18 -20.02
C SER A 83 -0.10 11.00 -18.82
N LYS A 84 0.75 11.25 -17.81
CA LYS A 84 1.49 12.54 -17.68
C LYS A 84 2.33 12.67 -16.39
N SER A 85 3.44 13.40 -16.57
CA SER A 85 3.88 14.53 -15.71
C SER A 85 4.71 14.29 -14.45
N ARG A 86 6.03 14.50 -14.62
CA ARG A 86 6.80 15.61 -14.02
C ARG A 86 6.64 15.85 -12.51
N ARG A 87 7.70 15.56 -11.75
CA ARG A 87 8.23 16.35 -10.60
C ARG A 87 9.75 16.09 -10.60
N ARG A 88 10.50 16.94 -11.30
CA ARG A 88 11.28 18.10 -10.83
C ARG A 88 12.52 17.66 -10.05
#